data_AF-A0A6I9HVQ1-F1
#
_entry.id   AF-A0A6I9HVQ1-F1
#
_cell.length_a   1.000
_cell.length_b   1.000
_cell.length_c   1.000
_cell.angle_alpha   90.00
_cell.angle_beta   90.00
_cell.angle_gamma   90.00
#
_symmetry.space_group_name_H-M   'P 1'
#
loop_
_entity.id
_entity.type
_entity.pdbx_description
1 polymer ?
#
loop_
_entity_poly.entity_id
_entity_poly.type
_entity_poly.pdbx_seq_one_letter_code
_entity_poly.pdbx_strand_id
1 'polypeptide(L)'
;ELSGIPPEDQVLLHAGTPLDDEAALGQSPLPEFTTLDLSTRLLGGKVHGSLARAGKVRGQTPKVAKQEKKKKKTGRAKRRMQYNRRFVNVVPTFGKKKGPNANS
;
A
#
# COMPACT_ATOMS: atom_id res chain seq x y z
N GLU A 1 15.22 -36.58 -5.51
CA GLU A 1 16.03 -36.39 -6.72
C GLU A 1 15.63 -35.07 -7.37
N LEU A 2 16.57 -34.18 -7.64
CA LEU A 2 16.31 -32.85 -8.25
C LEU A 2 16.21 -32.93 -9.78
N SER A 3 15.72 -34.05 -10.31
CA SER A 3 15.61 -34.28 -11.75
C SER A 3 14.62 -33.29 -12.38
N GLY A 4 15.09 -32.53 -13.37
CA GLY A 4 14.28 -31.54 -14.09
C GLY A 4 14.32 -30.11 -13.54
N ILE A 5 15.13 -29.84 -12.51
CA ILE A 5 15.37 -28.46 -12.05
C ILE A 5 16.53 -27.89 -12.86
N PRO A 6 16.38 -26.70 -13.45
CA PRO A 6 17.42 -26.13 -14.28
C PRO A 6 18.62 -25.73 -13.40
N PRO A 7 19.86 -25.79 -13.94
CA PRO A 7 21.08 -25.62 -13.14
C PRO A 7 21.16 -24.26 -12.44
N GLU A 8 20.56 -23.21 -13.02
CA GLU A 8 20.50 -21.87 -12.42
C GLU A 8 19.70 -21.81 -11.10
N ASP A 9 18.76 -22.73 -10.91
CA ASP A 9 17.94 -22.81 -9.69
C ASP A 9 18.55 -23.74 -8.65
N GLN A 10 19.67 -24.38 -8.96
CA GLN A 10 20.40 -25.23 -8.03
C GLN A 10 21.46 -24.42 -7.27
N VAL A 11 21.73 -24.81 -6.03
CA VAL A 11 22.75 -24.18 -5.17
C VAL A 11 23.53 -25.26 -4.47
N LEU A 12 24.85 -25.23 -4.64
CA LEU A 12 25.78 -26.02 -3.85
C LEU A 12 26.03 -25.33 -2.51
N LEU A 13 25.85 -26.08 -1.43
CA LEU A 13 26.05 -25.63 -0.06
C LEU A 13 27.16 -26.45 0.59
N HIS A 14 28.03 -25.79 1.35
CA HIS A 14 28.94 -26.44 2.29
C HIS A 14 28.62 -25.94 3.70
N ALA A 15 28.30 -26.86 4.63
CA ALA A 15 27.90 -26.52 6.00
C ALA A 15 26.79 -25.44 6.07
N GLY A 16 25.83 -25.50 5.15
CA GLY A 16 24.71 -24.53 5.05
C GLY A 16 25.06 -23.18 4.41
N THR A 17 26.30 -22.97 3.95
CA THR A 17 26.73 -21.75 3.26
C THR A 17 26.78 -21.98 1.74
N PRO A 18 26.15 -21.13 0.92
CA PRO A 18 26.22 -21.25 -0.54
C PRO A 18 27.62 -20.98 -1.04
N LEU A 19 28.07 -21.83 -1.96
CA LEU A 19 29.31 -21.66 -2.70
C LEU A 19 29.11 -20.68 -3.86
N ASP A 20 30.20 -20.09 -4.32
CA ASP A 20 30.20 -19.19 -5.47
C ASP A 20 30.12 -20.00 -6.78
N ASP A 21 29.22 -19.59 -7.68
CA ASP A 21 28.92 -20.30 -8.93
C ASP A 21 30.10 -20.20 -9.92
N GLU A 22 30.94 -19.16 -9.80
CA GLU A 22 32.10 -18.93 -10.69
C GLU A 22 33.41 -19.54 -10.15
N ALA A 23 33.41 -20.09 -8.93
CA ALA A 23 34.61 -20.62 -8.30
C ALA A 23 34.80 -22.11 -8.63
N ALA A 24 35.98 -22.48 -9.12
CA ALA A 24 36.34 -23.89 -9.27
C ALA A 24 36.47 -24.56 -7.89
N LEU A 25 35.82 -25.71 -7.69
CA LEU A 25 35.85 -26.44 -6.41
C LEU A 25 37.27 -26.74 -5.91
N GLY A 26 38.20 -27.06 -6.80
CA GLY A 26 39.60 -27.32 -6.44
C GLY A 26 40.39 -26.10 -5.96
N GLN A 27 39.85 -24.89 -6.15
CA GLN A 27 40.45 -23.63 -5.67
C GLN A 27 39.67 -23.05 -4.48
N SER A 28 38.52 -23.65 -4.15
CA SER A 28 37.73 -23.24 -3.00
C SER A 28 38.37 -23.73 -1.69
N PRO A 29 38.23 -23.00 -0.57
CA PRO A 29 38.80 -23.38 0.72
C PRO A 29 38.00 -24.51 1.40
N LEU A 30 37.75 -25.60 0.68
CA LEU A 30 37.04 -26.77 1.15
C LEU A 30 38.02 -27.87 1.57
N PRO A 31 37.86 -28.47 2.77
CA PRO A 31 38.65 -29.63 3.15
C PRO A 31 38.48 -30.82 2.17
N GLU A 32 39.51 -31.65 2.07
CA GLU A 32 39.43 -32.90 1.30
C GLU A 32 38.35 -33.83 1.90
N PHE A 33 37.64 -34.54 1.02
CA PHE A 33 36.53 -35.45 1.37
C PHE A 33 35.34 -34.79 2.07
N THR A 34 35.12 -33.49 1.87
CA THR A 34 33.92 -32.80 2.35
C THR A 34 32.67 -33.23 1.60
N THR A 35 31.53 -33.22 2.33
CA THR A 35 30.21 -33.47 1.74
C THR A 35 29.58 -32.13 1.36
N LEU A 36 29.06 -32.04 0.14
CA LEU A 36 28.32 -30.89 -0.36
C LEU A 36 26.84 -31.21 -0.45
N ASP A 37 26.00 -30.26 -0.07
CA ASP A 37 24.56 -30.36 -0.18
C ASP A 37 24.08 -29.63 -1.44
N LEU A 38 23.36 -30.32 -2.32
CA LEU A 38 22.71 -29.70 -3.47
C LEU A 38 21.27 -29.35 -3.11
N SER A 39 20.95 -28.06 -3.14
CA SER A 39 19.62 -27.53 -2.80
C SER A 39 19.06 -26.68 -3.93
N THR A 40 17.79 -26.28 -3.82
CA THR A 40 17.10 -25.48 -4.84
C THR A 40 16.77 -24.10 -4.29
N ARG A 41 16.95 -23.05 -5.07
CA ARG A 41 16.49 -21.69 -4.71
C ARG A 41 14.96 -21.69 -4.71
N LEU A 42 14.34 -21.44 -3.54
CA LEU A 42 12.89 -21.22 -3.48
C LEU A 42 12.56 -19.83 -4.02
N LEU A 43 12.19 -19.76 -5.30
CA LEU A 43 11.62 -18.54 -5.89
C LEU A 43 10.18 -18.36 -5.39
N GLY A 44 9.94 -17.31 -4.60
CA GLY A 44 8.60 -16.88 -4.21
C GLY A 44 8.04 -17.53 -2.94
N GLY A 45 8.43 -17.00 -1.78
CA GLY A 45 7.77 -17.28 -0.50
C GLY A 45 6.55 -16.37 -0.26
N LYS A 46 5.68 -16.78 0.67
CA LYS A 46 4.51 -16.01 1.12
C LYS A 46 4.96 -14.67 1.75
N VAL A 47 4.99 -13.61 0.95
CA VAL A 47 5.28 -12.25 1.44
C VAL A 47 4.12 -11.77 2.31
N HIS A 48 4.41 -11.39 3.56
CA HIS A 48 3.41 -10.87 4.49
C HIS A 48 2.92 -9.49 4.04
N GLY A 49 1.60 -9.30 3.93
CA GLY A 49 0.98 -8.03 3.48
C GLY A 49 0.66 -7.97 1.99
N SER A 50 -0.14 -8.91 1.48
CA SER A 50 -0.51 -8.93 0.06
C SER A 50 -1.34 -7.70 -0.37
N LEU A 51 -1.11 -7.26 -1.60
CA LEU A 51 -1.86 -6.16 -2.25
C LEU A 51 -3.28 -6.54 -2.68
N ALA A 52 -3.74 -7.76 -2.37
CA ALA A 52 -5.01 -8.32 -2.82
C ALA A 52 -6.26 -7.51 -2.39
N ARG A 53 -6.12 -6.63 -1.39
CA ARG A 53 -7.23 -5.78 -0.89
C ARG A 53 -7.14 -4.33 -1.36
N ALA A 54 -6.19 -3.98 -2.22
CA ALA A 54 -6.05 -2.63 -2.74
C ALA A 54 -7.31 -2.21 -3.50
N GLY A 55 -7.89 -1.06 -3.14
CA GLY A 55 -9.06 -0.52 -3.83
C GLY A 55 -10.41 -1.18 -3.52
N LYS A 56 -10.47 -2.23 -2.68
CA LYS A 56 -11.73 -2.95 -2.35
C LYS A 56 -12.88 -2.01 -1.97
N VAL A 57 -12.63 -1.07 -1.06
CA VAL A 57 -13.67 -0.13 -0.57
C VAL A 57 -14.10 0.85 -1.67
N ARG A 58 -13.16 1.30 -2.51
CA ARG A 58 -13.47 2.21 -3.63
C ARG A 58 -14.32 1.54 -4.70
N GLY A 59 -14.13 0.23 -4.94
CA GLY A 59 -14.94 -0.54 -5.89
C GLY A 59 -16.31 -0.96 -5.34
N GLN A 60 -16.41 -1.22 -4.03
CA GLN A 60 -17.66 -1.65 -3.40
C GLN A 60 -18.65 -0.49 -3.18
N THR A 61 -18.15 0.73 -3.00
CA THR A 61 -19.02 1.90 -2.76
C THR A 61 -19.74 2.32 -4.04
N PRO A 62 -21.08 2.52 -4.01
CA PRO A 62 -21.82 2.93 -5.20
C PRO A 62 -21.33 4.28 -5.69
N LYS A 63 -21.13 4.41 -7.01
CA LYS A 63 -20.65 5.66 -7.61
C LYS A 63 -21.79 6.68 -7.73
N VAL A 64 -21.95 7.52 -6.71
CA VAL A 64 -22.94 8.61 -6.74
C VAL A 64 -22.46 9.72 -7.68
N ALA A 65 -23.24 10.00 -8.73
CA ALA A 65 -23.00 11.12 -9.64
C ALA A 65 -23.19 12.47 -8.91
N LYS A 66 -22.41 13.48 -9.30
CA LYS A 66 -22.56 14.83 -8.74
C LYS A 66 -23.84 15.45 -9.32
N GLN A 67 -24.77 15.80 -8.45
CA GLN A 67 -25.93 16.61 -8.84
C GLN A 67 -25.47 18.01 -9.25
N GLU A 68 -26.15 18.59 -10.24
CA GLU A 68 -25.93 19.98 -10.62
C GLU A 68 -26.35 20.91 -9.47
N LYS A 69 -25.41 21.77 -9.06
CA LYS A 69 -25.65 22.78 -8.01
C LYS A 69 -25.39 24.16 -8.60
N LYS A 70 -26.22 25.13 -8.24
CA LYS A 70 -26.02 26.54 -8.61
C LYS A 70 -24.59 26.97 -8.25
N LYS A 71 -23.91 27.62 -9.20
CA LYS A 71 -22.55 28.14 -9.00
C LYS A 71 -22.54 29.07 -7.77
N LYS A 72 -21.66 28.80 -6.82
CA LYS A 72 -21.50 29.64 -5.62
C LYS A 72 -20.89 30.98 -6.04
N LYS A 73 -21.42 32.09 -5.53
CA LYS A 73 -20.78 33.41 -5.67
C LYS A 73 -19.36 33.36 -5.07
N THR A 74 -18.43 34.07 -5.66
CA THR A 74 -17.02 34.17 -5.24
C THR A 74 -16.63 35.60 -4.88
N GLY A 75 -15.42 35.81 -4.35
CA GLY A 75 -14.88 37.14 -4.03
C GLY A 75 -15.70 37.96 -3.04
N ARG A 76 -15.78 39.27 -3.29
CA ARG A 76 -16.48 40.25 -2.44
C ARG A 76 -17.95 39.90 -2.23
N ALA A 77 -18.63 39.43 -3.27
CA ALA A 77 -20.04 39.03 -3.20
C ALA A 77 -20.26 37.87 -2.21
N LYS A 78 -19.35 36.88 -2.18
CA LYS A 78 -19.40 35.77 -1.21
C LYS A 78 -19.17 36.26 0.22
N ARG A 79 -18.19 37.15 0.42
CA ARG A 79 -17.86 37.71 1.74
C ARG A 79 -19.01 38.54 2.31
N ARG A 80 -19.67 39.37 1.49
CA ARG A 80 -20.88 40.11 1.89
C ARG A 80 -22.00 39.17 2.36
N MET A 81 -22.29 38.10 1.60
CA MET A 81 -23.28 37.10 2.01
C MET A 81 -22.92 36.41 3.34
N GLN A 82 -21.64 36.10 3.55
CA GLN A 82 -21.17 35.46 4.78
C GLN A 82 -21.30 36.37 6.00
N TYR A 83 -20.96 37.67 5.86
CA TYR A 83 -21.12 38.67 6.92
C TYR A 83 -22.60 38.81 7.31
N ASN A 84 -23.48 39.04 6.32
CA ASN A 84 -24.91 39.16 6.57
C ASN A 84 -25.46 37.91 7.27
N ARG A 85 -25.10 36.70 6.81
CA ARG A 85 -25.56 35.44 7.42
C ARG A 85 -25.03 35.22 8.85
N ARG A 86 -23.88 35.79 9.22
CA ARG A 86 -23.25 35.56 10.53
C ARG A 86 -23.56 36.62 11.58
N PHE A 87 -23.79 37.86 11.16
CA PHE A 87 -23.84 39.00 12.06
C PHE A 87 -25.14 39.81 11.91
N VAL A 88 -25.57 40.11 10.69
CA VAL A 88 -26.75 40.97 10.47
C VAL A 88 -28.05 40.18 10.62
N ASN A 89 -28.12 38.99 10.01
CA ASN A 89 -29.34 38.19 9.97
C ASN A 89 -29.46 37.22 11.14
N VAL A 90 -28.45 37.16 12.04
CA VAL A 90 -28.49 36.30 13.22
C VAL A 90 -29.19 37.06 14.34
N VAL A 91 -30.37 36.62 14.73
CA VAL A 91 -31.03 37.08 15.95
C VAL A 91 -30.50 36.22 17.12
N PRO A 92 -29.99 36.81 18.21
CA PRO A 92 -29.57 36.04 19.38
C PRO A 92 -30.80 35.43 20.05
N THR A 93 -30.97 34.12 19.85
CA THR A 93 -32.01 33.33 20.53
C THR A 93 -31.46 32.81 21.86
N PHE A 94 -32.31 32.70 22.87
CA PHE A 94 -31.94 32.03 24.13
C PHE A 94 -31.65 30.54 23.88
N GLY A 95 -30.61 30.01 24.54
CA GLY A 95 -30.19 28.60 24.42
C GLY A 95 -28.90 28.37 23.62
N LYS A 96 -28.56 27.11 23.34
CA LYS A 96 -27.31 26.73 22.67
C LYS A 96 -27.33 27.16 21.19
N LYS A 97 -26.30 27.90 20.77
CA LYS A 97 -26.15 28.38 19.39
C LYS A 97 -26.04 27.20 18.41
N LYS A 98 -27.01 27.07 17.50
CA LYS A 98 -26.99 26.04 16.45
C LYS A 98 -25.89 26.33 15.43
N GLY A 99 -25.13 25.29 15.08
CA GLY A 99 -24.03 25.38 14.12
C GLY A 99 -24.52 25.55 12.67
N PRO A 100 -23.69 26.13 11.78
CA PRO A 100 -24.08 26.41 10.39
C PRO A 100 -24.31 25.17 9.51
N ASN A 101 -23.97 23.97 9.97
CA ASN A 101 -24.17 22.70 9.28
C ASN A 101 -24.78 21.65 10.22
N ALA A 102 -25.66 22.08 11.13
CA ALA A 102 -26.41 21.18 12.00
C ALA A 102 -27.58 20.56 11.21
N ASN A 103 -27.63 19.24 11.16
CA ASN A 103 -28.65 18.47 10.43
C ASN A 103 -29.89 18.13 11.28
N SER A 104 -30.09 18.84 12.40
CA SER A 104 -31.28 18.72 13.23
C SER A 104 -32.47 19.49 12.69
#